data_AF-A0A708CNW5-F1
#
_entry.id   AF-A0A708CNW5-F1
#
_cell.length_a   1.000
_cell.length_b   1.000
_cell.length_c   1.000
_cell.angle_alpha   90.00
_cell.angle_beta   90.00
_cell.angle_gamma   90.00
#
_symmetry.space_group_name_H-M   'P 1'
#
loop_
_entity.id
_entity.type
_entity.pdbx_description
1 polymer ?
#
loop_
_entity_poly.entity_id
_entity_poly.type
_entity_poly.pdbx_seq_one_letter_code
_entity_poly.pdbx_strand_id
1 'polypeptide(L)' 'MFYYLTPINPETRYRYDALGRRVSKATYG' A
#
# COMPACT_ATOMS: atom_id res chain seq x y z
N MET A 1 1.34 -32.30 -5.48
CA MET A 1 2.03 -31.22 -4.73
C MET A 1 1.43 -29.91 -5.18
N PHE A 2 0.68 -29.22 -4.32
CA PHE A 2 0.05 -27.94 -4.64
C PHE A 2 0.81 -26.83 -3.90
N TYR A 3 1.27 -25.81 -4.62
CA TYR A 3 1.96 -24.67 -4.06
C TYR A 3 0.92 -23.64 -3.64
N TYR A 4 0.89 -23.28 -2.35
CA TYR A 4 0.09 -22.14 -1.90
C TYR A 4 0.86 -20.85 -2.24
N LEU A 5 0.37 -20.13 -3.24
CA LEU A 5 0.80 -18.75 -3.48
C LEU A 5 0.10 -17.87 -2.44
N THR A 6 0.84 -17.38 -1.46
CA THR A 6 0.37 -16.29 -0.61
C THR A 6 0.17 -15.06 -1.51
N PRO A 7 -1.04 -14.47 -1.56
CA PRO A 7 -1.23 -13.23 -2.29
C PRO A 7 -0.36 -12.15 -1.63
N ILE A 8 0.65 -11.66 -2.36
CA ILE A 8 1.37 -10.46 -1.98
C ILE A 8 0.39 -9.31 -2.15
N ASN A 9 -0.12 -8.80 -1.04
CA ASN A 9 -0.94 -7.60 -1.02
C ASN A 9 0.00 -6.40 -0.87
N PRO A 10 0.27 -5.64 -1.95
CA PRO A 10 1.13 -4.48 -1.84
C PRO A 10 0.49 -3.44 -0.91
N GLU A 11 1.24 -3.02 0.10
CA GLU A 11 0.78 -2.00 1.04
C GLU A 11 0.91 -0.63 0.39
N THR A 12 -0.20 0.10 0.27
CA THR A 12 -0.16 1.50 -0.19
C THR A 12 -0.35 2.43 0.98
N ARG A 13 0.64 3.28 1.23
CA ARG A 13 0.59 4.31 2.28
C ARG A 13 0.35 5.68 1.67
N TYR A 14 -0.51 6.45 2.32
CA TYR A 14 -0.83 7.83 1.96
C TYR A 14 -0.40 8.79 3.07
N ARG A 15 0.06 9.98 2.69
CA ARG A 15 0.32 11.08 3.63
C ARG A 15 -0.61 12.24 3.32
N TYR A 16 -1.02 12.94 4.36
CA TYR A 16 -1.98 14.04 4.28
C TYR A 16 -1.41 15.29 4.96
N ASP A 17 -1.79 16.47 4.47
CA ASP A 17 -1.55 17.74 5.17
C ASP A 17 -2.57 17.94 6.31
N ALA A 18 -2.42 19.03 7.07
CA ALA A 18 -3.34 19.36 8.16
C ALA A 18 -4.79 19.65 7.70
N LEU A 19 -5.01 19.91 6.40
CA LEU A 19 -6.33 20.13 5.80
C LEU A 19 -6.94 18.83 5.25
N GLY A 20 -6.26 17.70 5.39
CA GLY A 20 -6.72 16.39 4.91
C GLY A 20 -6.50 16.16 3.41
N ARG A 21 -5.76 17.04 2.71
CA ARG A 21 -5.44 16.83 1.29
C ARG A 21 -4.28 15.84 1.17
N ARG A 22 -4.36 14.95 0.18
CA ARG A 22 -3.32 13.96 -0.09
C ARG A 22 -2.06 14.64 -0.64
N VAL A 23 -0.94 14.48 0.06
CA VAL A 23 0.36 15.05 -0.35
C VAL A 23 1.36 14.01 -0.85
N SER A 24 1.14 12.72 -0.56
CA SER A 24 2.04 11.66 -1.04
C SER A 24 1.33 10.31 -1.12
N LYS A 25 1.83 9.45 -2.02
CA LYS A 25 1.48 8.03 -2.15
C LYS A 25 2.78 7.23 -2.28
N ALA A 26 2.93 6.19 -1.46
CA ALA A 26 3.99 5.19 -1.60
C ALA A 26 3.36 3.79 -1.69
N THR A 27 3.84 2.98 -2.61
CA THR A 27 3.42 1.58 -2.78
C THR A 27 4.62 0.69 -2.46
N TYR A 28 4.43 -0.22 -1.51
CA TYR A 28 5.42 -1.20 -1.09
C TYR A 28 4.95 -2.58 -1.56
N GLY A 29 5.84 -3.34 -2.18
CA GLY A 29 5.61 -4.70 -2.68
C GLY A 29 6.68 -5.64 -2.17
#